data_AF-A0A9E5J8M9-F1
#
_entry.id   AF-A0A9E5J8M9-F1
#
_cell.length_a   1.000
_cell.length_b   1.000
_cell.length_c   1.000
_cell.angle_alpha   90.00
_cell.angle_beta   90.00
_cell.angle_gamma   90.00
#
_symmetry.space_group_name_H-M   'P 1'
#
loop_
_entity.id
_entity.type
_entity.pdbx_description
1 polymer ?
#
loop_
_entity_poly.entity_id
_entity_poly.type
_entity_poly.pdbx_seq_one_letter_code
_entity_poly.pdbx_strand_id
1 'polypeptide(L)' 'MSQHNASSNQPLVVAHDLAKTFDVSAPWITRVIERKPRQLLKAVDGVSFEIERGKTLALVGESGCGKSTVARLLVGLY' A
#
# COMPACT_ATOMS: atom_id res chain seq x y z
N MET A 1 -41.48 -19.07 2.24
CA MET A 1 -41.52 -18.20 3.44
C MET A 1 -40.07 -17.89 3.81
N SER A 2 -39.64 -16.63 3.64
CA SER A 2 -38.42 -15.95 4.13
C SER A 2 -37.08 -16.74 4.14
N GLN A 3 -35.98 -16.29 3.51
CA GLN A 3 -35.37 -14.98 3.69
C GLN A 3 -34.56 -14.55 2.45
N HIS A 4 -34.80 -13.32 1.99
CA HIS A 4 -34.07 -12.65 0.93
C HIS A 4 -33.79 -11.23 1.44
N ASN A 5 -32.76 -11.02 2.29
CA ASN A 5 -32.21 -9.68 2.58
C ASN A 5 -30.91 -9.72 3.44
N ALA A 6 -29.72 -9.68 2.83
CA ALA A 6 -28.46 -9.35 3.54
C ALA A 6 -27.26 -9.01 2.61
N SER A 7 -27.45 -8.67 1.33
CA SER A 7 -26.35 -8.56 0.35
C SER A 7 -25.84 -7.15 0.07
N SER A 8 -26.09 -6.16 0.95
CA SER A 8 -25.77 -4.75 0.64
C SER A 8 -24.57 -4.13 1.38
N ASN A 9 -23.93 -4.81 2.34
CA ASN A 9 -22.92 -4.16 3.19
C ASN A 9 -21.54 -4.85 3.24
N GLN A 10 -21.20 -5.69 2.26
CA GLN A 10 -19.83 -6.22 2.18
C GLN A 10 -18.90 -5.19 1.52
N PRO A 11 -17.75 -4.87 2.15
CA PRO A 11 -16.75 -4.00 1.54
C PRO A 11 -16.27 -4.58 0.20
N LEU A 12 -16.13 -3.71 -0.79
CA LEU A 12 -15.61 -4.06 -2.12
C LEU A 12 -14.10 -4.26 -2.08
N VAL A 13 -13.40 -3.41 -1.33
CA VAL A 13 -11.96 -3.46 -1.13
C VAL A 13 -11.68 -3.55 0.35
N VAL A 14 -10.80 -4.47 0.73
CA VAL A 14 -10.33 -4.62 2.11
C VAL A 14 -8.81 -4.68 2.05
N ALA A 15 -8.16 -3.70 2.65
CA ALA A 15 -6.72 -3.65 2.84
C ALA A 15 -6.43 -3.86 4.32
N HIS A 16 -5.67 -4.90 4.64
CA HIS A 16 -5.21 -5.19 6.00
C HIS A 16 -3.70 -5.18 6.04
N ASP A 17 -3.15 -4.43 7.00
CA ASP A 17 -1.72 -4.31 7.29
C ASP A 17 -0.84 -4.12 6.04
N LEU A 18 -1.29 -3.26 5.13
CA LEU A 18 -0.61 -3.05 3.87
C LEU A 18 0.73 -2.36 4.12
N ALA A 19 1.83 -3.05 3.82
CA ALA A 19 3.18 -2.57 4.04
C ALA A 19 4.06 -2.77 2.81
N LYS A 20 4.97 -1.81 2.55
CA LYS A 20 5.95 -1.93 1.48
C LYS A 20 7.24 -1.22 1.82
N THR A 21 8.33 -1.98 1.72
CA THR A 21 9.70 -1.47 1.81
C THR A 21 10.37 -1.57 0.44
N PHE A 22 11.09 -0.53 0.06
CA PHE A 22 11.91 -0.48 -1.16
C PHE A 22 13.39 -0.46 -0.79
N ASP A 23 14.18 -1.25 -1.52
CA ASP A 23 15.62 -1.12 -1.49
C ASP A 23 16.04 0.01 -2.42
N VAL A 24 16.43 1.13 -1.83
CA VAL A 24 16.92 2.32 -2.55
C VAL A 24 18.44 2.43 -2.46
N SER A 25 19.11 1.32 -2.14
CA SER A 25 20.56 1.24 -2.07
C SER A 25 21.21 1.52 -3.42
N ALA A 26 22.35 2.20 -3.39
CA ALA A 26 23.25 2.25 -4.54
C ALA A 26 23.70 0.83 -4.97
N PRO A 27 24.16 0.67 -6.23
CA PRO A 27 24.75 -0.57 -6.70
C PRO A 27 25.81 -1.12 -5.74
N TRP A 28 25.91 -2.45 -5.66
CA TRP A 28 26.73 -3.11 -4.65
C TRP A 28 28.22 -2.71 -4.73
N ILE A 29 28.75 -2.53 -5.95
CA ILE A 29 30.16 -2.12 -6.18
C ILE A 29 30.43 -0.76 -5.53
N THR A 30 29.58 0.24 -5.80
CA THR A 30 29.68 1.57 -5.21
C THR A 30 29.59 1.52 -3.69
N ARG A 31 28.68 0.70 -3.14
CA ARG A 31 28.53 0.54 -1.68
C ARG A 31 29.79 -0.02 -1.00
N VAL A 32 30.47 -0.97 -1.63
CA VAL A 32 31.70 -1.55 -1.06
C VAL A 32 32.85 -0.55 -1.07
N ILE A 33 33.02 0.19 -2.18
CA ILE A 33 34.08 1.20 -2.33
C ILE A 33 33.87 2.34 -1.32
N GLU A 34 32.64 2.83 -1.19
CA GLU A 34 32.31 3.96 -0.32
C GLU A 34 32.00 3.54 1.14
N ARG A 35 32.07 2.24 1.45
CA ARG A 35 31.66 1.65 2.75
C ARG A 35 30.26 2.09 3.23
N LYS A 36 29.31 2.18 2.30
CA LYS A 36 27.92 2.60 2.60
C LYS A 36 27.01 1.41 2.91
N PRO A 37 26.12 1.54 3.92
CA PRO A 37 25.15 0.50 4.24
C PRO A 37 24.04 0.40 3.19
N ARG A 38 23.21 -0.65 3.29
CA ARG A 38 21.95 -0.72 2.53
C ARG A 38 21.01 0.38 3.00
N GLN A 39 20.28 0.98 2.07
CA GLN A 39 19.26 1.97 2.35
C GLN A 39 17.89 1.39 2.02
N LEU A 40 17.12 1.12 3.07
CA LEU A 40 15.76 0.62 2.97
C LEU A 40 14.79 1.76 3.25
N LEU A 41 13.89 2.03 2.31
CA LEU A 41 12.83 3.01 2.44
C LEU A 41 11.51 2.31 2.74
N LYS A 42 10.95 2.54 3.93
CA LYS A 42 9.60 2.10 4.28
C LYS A 42 8.60 3.08 3.67
N ALA A 43 7.99 2.70 2.54
CA ALA A 43 7.10 3.58 1.78
C ALA A 43 5.63 3.48 2.20
N VAL A 44 5.22 2.32 2.73
CA VAL A 44 3.91 2.11 3.36
C VAL A 44 4.14 1.30 4.63
N ASP A 45 3.53 1.73 5.74
CA ASP A 45 3.71 1.13 7.06
C ASP A 45 2.36 0.74 7.68
N GLY A 46 1.93 -0.50 7.44
CA GLY A 46 0.80 -1.11 8.13
C GLY A 46 -0.54 -0.41 7.92
N VAL A 47 -0.84 0.00 6.69
CA VAL A 47 -2.08 0.73 6.38
C VAL A 47 -3.25 -0.24 6.26
N SER A 48 -4.31 -0.02 7.04
CA SER A 48 -5.54 -0.83 7.01
C SER A 48 -6.76 0.05 6.74
N PHE A 49 -7.58 -0.32 5.75
CA PHE A 49 -8.84 0.36 5.44
C PHE A 49 -9.75 -0.51 4.58
N GLU A 50 -11.02 -0.13 4.53
CA GLU A 50 -12.06 -0.78 3.74
C GLU A 50 -12.76 0.24 2.84
N ILE A 51 -13.17 -0.18 1.64
CA ILE A 51 -13.98 0.63 0.73
C ILE A 51 -15.27 -0.13 0.45
N GLU A 52 -16.40 0.41 0.93
CA GLU A 52 -17.72 -0.13 0.64
C GLU A 52 -18.11 0.04 -0.83
N ARG A 53 -19.02 -0.82 -1.32
CA ARG A 53 -19.56 -0.70 -2.68
C ARG A 53 -20.25 0.66 -2.86
N GLY A 54 -19.93 1.33 -3.97
CA GLY A 54 -20.50 2.63 -4.29
C GLY A 54 -19.89 3.81 -3.52
N LYS A 55 -18.90 3.57 -2.64
CA LYS A 55 -18.13 4.65 -2.00
C LYS A 55 -16.84 4.92 -2.76
N THR A 56 -16.39 6.17 -2.71
CA THR A 56 -15.10 6.62 -3.24
C THR A 56 -14.21 7.03 -2.08
N LEU A 57 -13.04 6.42 -1.97
CA LEU A 57 -11.99 6.81 -1.04
C LEU A 57 -10.98 7.73 -1.75
N ALA A 58 -10.72 8.91 -1.19
CA ALA A 58 -9.68 9.82 -1.65
C ALA A 58 -8.44 9.71 -0.77
N LEU A 59 -7.29 9.40 -1.36
CA LEU A 59 -6.01 9.33 -0.66
C LEU A 59 -5.22 10.63 -0.92
N VAL A 60 -4.98 11.40 0.14
CA VAL A 60 -4.36 12.74 0.07
C VAL A 60 -3.10 12.84 0.93
N GLY A 61 -2.23 13.80 0.62
CA GLY A 61 -0.97 14.03 1.34
C GLY A 61 0.12 14.62 0.45
N GLU A 62 1.25 14.98 1.04
CA GLU A 62 2.40 15.60 0.36
C GLU A 62 3.05 14.70 -0.70
N SER A 63 3.81 15.29 -1.64
CA SER A 63 4.56 14.52 -2.62
C SER A 63 5.52 13.54 -1.92
N GLY A 64 5.55 12.28 -2.35
CA GLY A 64 6.43 11.26 -1.77
C GLY A 64 5.90 10.52 -0.54
N CYS A 65 4.71 10.85 0.01
CA CYS A 65 4.19 10.17 1.21
C CYS A 65 3.67 8.72 1.00
N GLY A 66 3.80 8.15 -0.21
CA GLY A 66 3.43 6.75 -0.47
C GLY A 66 2.05 6.51 -1.10
N LYS A 67 1.29 7.55 -1.49
CA LYS A 67 -0.06 7.40 -2.08
C LYS A 67 -0.11 6.47 -3.29
N SER A 68 0.76 6.71 -4.28
CA SER A 68 0.84 5.88 -5.48
C SER A 68 1.33 4.46 -5.17
N THR A 69 2.11 4.28 -4.11
CA THR A 69 2.54 2.96 -3.63
C THR A 69 1.35 2.18 -3.09
N VAL A 70 0.53 2.80 -2.22
CA VAL A 70 -0.73 2.20 -1.72
C VAL A 70 -1.64 1.83 -2.90
N ALA A 71 -1.86 2.75 -3.84
CA ALA A 71 -2.71 2.49 -5.00
C ALA A 71 -2.22 1.29 -5.84
N ARG A 72 -0.91 1.17 -6.07
CA ARG A 72 -0.32 0.05 -6.82
C ARG A 72 -0.41 -1.28 -6.07
N LEU A 73 -0.27 -1.27 -4.75
CA LEU A 73 -0.44 -2.46 -3.92
C LEU A 73 -1.88 -2.97 -3.96
N LEU A 74 -2.87 -2.06 -3.94
CA LEU A 74 -4.29 -2.43 -4.04
C LEU A 74 -4.64 -3.16 -5.34
N VAL A 75 -3.94 -2.86 -6.44
CA VAL A 75 -4.16 -3.47 -7.75
C VAL A 75 -3.17 -4.61 -8.06
N GLY A 76 -2.35 -5.02 -7.09
CA GLY A 76 -1.42 -6.15 -7.24
C GLY A 76 -0.24 -5.90 -8.19
N LEU A 77 0.22 -4.66 -8.33
CA LEU A 77 1.34 -4.30 -9.22
C LEU A 77 2.72 -4.35 -8.54
N TYR A 78 2.82 -4.94 -7.35
CA TYR A 78 4.05 -5.10 -6.56
C TYR A 78 4.15 -6.46 -5.90
#